data_AF-A0A7L4P727-F1
#
_entry.id   AF-A0A7L4P727-F1
#
_cell.length_a   1.000
_cell.length_b   1.000
_cell.length_c   1.000
_cell.angle_alpha   90.00
_cell.angle_beta   90.00
_cell.angle_gamma   90.00
#
_symmetry.space_group_name_H-M   'P 1'
#
loop_
_entity.id
_entity.type
_entity.pdbx_description
1 polymer ?
#
loop_
_entity_poly.entity_id
_entity_poly.type
_entity_poly.pdbx_seq_one_letter_code
_entity_poly.pdbx_strand_id
1 'polypeptide(L)' 'MAEEILNREYEVEYGGKRYILRPIKAWVLQPPGKPGVVVALFRLPDGKTVRKVVMKLPP' A
#
# COMPACT_ATOMS: atom_id res chain seq x y z
N MET A 1 2.68 -13.10 3.95
CA MET A 1 3.09 -11.75 3.50
C MET A 1 1.97 -10.97 2.78
N ALA A 2 1.47 -11.38 1.60
CA ALA A 2 0.44 -10.61 0.90
C ALA A 2 -0.88 -10.51 1.69
N GLU A 3 -1.33 -11.63 2.28
CA GLU A 3 -2.55 -11.67 3.11
C GLU A 3 -2.41 -10.88 4.41
N GLU A 4 -1.25 -10.91 5.06
CA GLU A 4 -0.96 -10.08 6.25
C GLU A 4 -1.06 -8.59 5.95
N ILE A 5 -0.62 -8.16 4.76
CA ILE A 5 -0.72 -6.76 4.33
C ILE A 5 -2.17 -6.38 4.07
N LEU A 6 -2.97 -7.26 3.47
CA LEU A 6 -4.38 -7.01 3.21
C LEU A 6 -5.22 -6.94 4.50
N ASN A 7 -4.81 -7.65 5.55
CA ASN A 7 -5.51 -7.67 6.83
C ASN A 7 -5.09 -6.54 7.79
N ARG A 8 -4.07 -5.74 7.43
CA ARG A 8 -3.60 -4.60 8.24
C ARG A 8 -4.27 -3.30 7.84
N GLU A 9 -4.42 -2.42 8.83
CA GLU A 9 -4.86 -1.05 8.62
C GLU A 9 -3.67 -0.12 8.49
N TYR A 10 -3.80 0.85 7.59
CA TYR A 10 -2.76 1.82 7.29
C TYR A 10 -3.31 3.23 7.32
N GLU A 11 -2.51 4.15 7.84
CA GLU A 11 -2.76 5.57 7.66
C GLU A 11 -2.46 5.95 6.20
N VAL A 12 -3.46 6.45 5.50
CA VAL A 12 -3.40 6.90 4.11
C VAL A 12 -3.74 8.39 4.09
N GLU A 13 -2.78 9.22 3.67
CA GLU A 13 -3.01 10.65 3.48
C GLU A 13 -3.34 10.92 2.01
N TYR A 14 -4.46 11.58 1.75
CA TYR A 14 -4.89 11.95 0.40
C TYR A 14 -5.71 13.24 0.43
N GLY A 15 -5.33 14.22 -0.39
CA GLY A 15 -6.03 15.50 -0.49
C GLY A 15 -6.06 16.29 0.84
N GLY A 16 -4.97 16.20 1.63
CA GLY A 16 -4.87 16.87 2.93
C GLY A 16 -5.68 16.22 4.06
N LYS A 17 -6.30 15.05 3.82
CA LYS A 17 -7.03 14.27 4.83
C LYS A 17 -6.32 12.96 5.10
N ARG A 18 -6.40 12.49 6.34
CA ARG A 18 -5.89 11.18 6.78
C ARG A 18 -7.02 10.19 6.95
N TYR A 19 -6.79 8.96 6.50
CA TYR A 19 -7.75 7.86 6.56
C TYR A 19 -7.06 6.63 7.14
N ILE A 20 -7.80 5.83 7.90
CA ILE A 20 -7.37 4.48 8.31
C ILE A 20 -8.08 3.49 7.40
N LEU A 21 -7.32 2.83 6.51
CA LEU A 21 -7.87 1.97 5.47
C LEU A 21 -7.15 0.64 5.39
N ARG A 22 -7.88 -0.40 5.03
CA ARG A 22 -7.32 -1.69 4.59
C ARG A 22 -7.08 -1.66 3.09
N PRO A 23 -6.00 -2.25 2.59
CA PRO A 23 -5.79 -2.31 1.15
C PRO A 23 -6.74 -3.32 0.49
N ILE A 24 -7.13 -3.02 -0.75
CA ILE A 24 -7.92 -3.91 -1.59
C ILE A 24 -7.04 -4.82 -2.46
N LYS A 25 -5.77 -4.45 -2.66
CA LYS A 25 -4.77 -5.24 -3.37
C LYS A 25 -3.37 -4.84 -2.90
N ALA A 26 -2.43 -5.77 -2.91
CA ALA A 26 -1.02 -5.49 -2.69
C ALA A 26 -0.14 -6.31 -3.64
N TRP A 27 1.02 -5.77 -4.01
CA TRP A 27 2.01 -6.46 -4.85
C TRP A 27 3.42 -5.95 -4.56
N VAL A 28 4.40 -6.77 -4.92
CA VAL A 28 5.83 -6.43 -4.84
C VAL A 28 6.27 -5.78 -6.14
N LEU A 29 7.03 -4.70 -6.03
CA LEU A 29 7.77 -4.08 -7.12
C LEU A 29 9.26 -4.18 -6.80
N GLN A 30 9.97 -5.09 -7.44
CA GLN A 30 11.40 -5.33 -7.21
C GLN A 30 12.15 -5.40 -8.54
N PRO A 31 12.80 -4.29 -8.96
CA PRO A 31 13.69 -4.30 -10.12
C PRO A 31 14.94 -5.16 -9.84
N PRO A 32 15.50 -5.85 -10.85
CA PRO A 32 16.74 -6.62 -10.67
C PRO A 32 17.87 -5.74 -10.12
N GLY A 33 18.54 -6.22 -9.05
CA GLY A 33 19.68 -5.54 -8.43
C GLY A 33 19.32 -4.28 -7.62
N LYS A 34 18.03 -4.03 -7.34
CA LYS A 34 17.58 -2.90 -6.51
C LYS A 34 16.67 -3.38 -5.37
N PRO A 35 16.65 -2.68 -4.21
CA PRO A 35 15.68 -2.93 -3.16
C PRO A 35 14.25 -2.88 -3.68
N GLY A 36 13.46 -3.90 -3.30
CA GLY A 36 12.05 -3.96 -3.64
C GLY A 36 11.18 -3.07 -2.74
N VAL A 37 9.94 -2.84 -3.16
CA VAL A 37 8.92 -2.22 -2.33
C VAL A 37 7.63 -3.01 -2.42
N VAL A 38 6.85 -3.02 -1.34
CA VAL A 38 5.47 -3.49 -1.38
C VAL A 38 4.56 -2.29 -1.56
N VAL A 39 3.78 -2.31 -2.64
CA VAL A 39 2.79 -1.31 -2.95
C VAL A 39 1.42 -1.88 -2.62
N ALA A 40 0.62 -1.11 -1.90
CA ALA A 40 -0.75 -1.45 -1.57
C ALA A 40 -1.72 -0.43 -2.18
N LEU A 41 -2.85 -0.90 -2.69
CA LEU A 41 -3.93 -0.12 -3.28
C LEU A 41 -5.05 0.00 -2.27
N PHE A 42 -5.54 1.21 -2.04
CA PHE A 42 -6.61 1.53 -1.10
C PHE A 42 -7.78 2.14 -1.85
N ARG A 43 -9.00 1.87 -1.39
CA ARG A 43 -10.21 2.56 -1.83
C ARG A 43 -10.59 3.61 -0.79
N LEU A 44 -10.73 4.85 -1.24
CA LEU A 44 -11.15 5.99 -0.42
C LEU A 44 -12.68 6.01 -0.26
N PRO A 45 -13.21 6.73 0.75
CA PRO A 45 -14.65 6.86 0.94
C PRO A 45 -15.40 7.50 -0.25
N ASP A 46 -14.72 8.31 -1.05
CA ASP A 46 -15.27 8.92 -2.27
C ASP A 46 -15.27 7.97 -3.49
N GLY A 47 -14.86 6.71 -3.30
CA GLY A 47 -14.80 5.69 -4.34
C GLY A 47 -13.52 5.69 -5.17
N LYS A 48 -12.67 6.73 -5.06
CA LYS A 48 -11.37 6.76 -5.75
C LYS A 48 -10.40 5.76 -5.14
N THR A 49 -9.33 5.46 -5.88
CA THR A 49 -8.27 4.57 -5.40
C THR A 49 -6.93 5.26 -5.36
N VAL A 50 -6.12 4.95 -4.34
CA VAL A 50 -4.76 5.48 -4.16
C VAL A 50 -3.79 4.35 -3.88
N ARG A 51 -2.56 4.47 -4.37
CA ARG A 51 -1.47 3.52 -4.09
C ARG A 51 -0.50 4.12 -3.08
N LYS A 52 -0.05 3.32 -2.13
CA LYS A 52 0.97 3.71 -1.14
C LYS A 52 2.00 2.60 -0.97
N VAL A 53 3.25 2.97 -0.79
CA VAL A 53 4.31 2.05 -0.37
C VAL A 53 4.11 1.75 1.11
N VAL A 54 3.95 0.48 1.45
CA VAL A 54 3.68 0.04 2.83
C VAL A 54 4.89 -0.67 3.47
N MET A 55 5.87 -1.07 2.66
CA MET A 55 7.07 -1.76 3.11
C MET A 55 8.19 -1.58 2.08
N LYS A 56 9.43 -1.48 2.56
CA LYS A 56 10.65 -1.61 1.75
C LYS A 56 11.22 -3.01 1.97
N LEU A 57 11.67 -3.64 0.91
CA LEU A 57 12.33 -4.94 0.94
C LEU A 57 13.84 -4.73 0.81
N PRO A 58 14.66 -5.61 1.41
CA PRO A 58 16.09 -5.61 1.15
C PRO A 58 16.38 -5.88 -0.34
N PRO A 59 17.56 -5.46 -0.83
CA PRO A 59 18.02 -5.80 -2.19
C PRO A 59 18.23 -7.30 -2.38
#